data_AF-A0A959G4H6-F1
#
_entry.id   AF-A0A959G4H6-F1
#
_cell.length_a   1.000
_cell.length_b   1.000
_cell.length_c   1.000
_cell.angle_alpha   90.00
_cell.angle_beta   90.00
_cell.angle_gamma   90.00
#
_symmetry.space_group_name_H-M   'P 1'
#
loop_
_entity.id
_entity.type
_entity.pdbx_description
1 polymer ?
#
loop_
_entity_poly.entity_id
_entity_poly.type
_entity_poly.pdbx_seq_one_letter_code
_entity_poly.pdbx_strand_id
1 'polypeptide(L)' 'MRIKLNLTIEELLAKKVKVYAEKKNISVSKLVENLLKSELESNEKPRNLTKFAGLLDGQLSEEAVAELKEKRSQKYRY' A
#
# COMPACT_ATOMS: atom_id res chain seq x y z
N MET A 1 17.52 11.20 -3.93
CA MET A 1 18.42 10.71 -5.00
C MET A 1 17.57 10.32 -6.21
N ARG A 2 18.02 10.52 -7.45
CA ARG A 2 17.29 10.10 -8.67
C ARG A 2 18.19 9.20 -9.51
N ILE A 3 17.62 8.15 -10.08
CA ILE A 3 18.31 7.19 -10.96
C ILE A 3 17.64 7.26 -12.33
N LYS A 4 18.43 7.22 -13.41
CA LYS A 4 17.91 7.18 -14.77
C LYS A 4 17.64 5.72 -15.15
N LEU A 5 16.41 5.44 -15.57
CA LEU A 5 15.99 4.14 -16.09
C LEU A 5 15.77 4.26 -17.60
N ASN A 6 16.42 3.38 -18.38
CA ASN A 6 16.18 3.26 -19.81
C ASN A 6 15.22 2.09 -20.02
N LEU A 7 14.10 2.34 -20.71
CA LEU A 7 13.05 1.35 -20.95
C LEU A 7 12.81 1.22 -22.46
N THR A 8 12.57 -0.01 -22.90
CA THR A 8 12.09 -0.31 -24.25
C THR A 8 10.62 -0.70 -24.14
N ILE A 9 9.77 -0.02 -24.89
CA ILE A 9 8.33 -0.27 -24.94
C ILE A 9 7.85 -0.22 -26.39
N GLU A 10 6.71 -0.84 -26.66
CA GLU A 10 6.09 -0.78 -27.99
C GLU A 10 5.73 0.64 -28.40
N GLU A 11 5.95 0.98 -29.68
CA GLU A 11 5.74 2.32 -30.20
C GLU A 11 4.28 2.79 -30.06
N LEU A 12 3.32 1.90 -30.37
CA LEU A 12 1.89 2.22 -30.25
C LEU A 12 1.49 2.50 -28.80
N LEU A 13 2.06 1.75 -27.86
CA LEU A 13 1.85 1.99 -26.43
C LEU A 13 2.45 3.34 -26.02
N ALA A 14 3.67 3.65 -26.47
CA ALA A 14 4.34 4.92 -26.19
C ALA A 14 3.50 6.12 -26.66
N LYS A 15 2.90 6.03 -27.86
CA LYS A 15 1.99 7.06 -28.40
C LYS A 15 0.76 7.25 -27.50
N LYS A 16 0.13 6.14 -27.06
CA LYS A 16 -1.03 6.19 -26.15
C LYS A 16 -0.67 6.82 -24.81
N VAL A 17 0.47 6.45 -24.23
CA VAL A 17 0.96 7.01 -22.96
C VAL A 17 1.22 8.51 -23.09
N LYS A 18 1.82 8.96 -24.20
CA LYS A 18 2.04 10.39 -24.46
C LYS A 18 0.73 11.17 -24.51
N VAL A 19 -0.24 10.70 -25.30
CA VAL A 19 -1.57 11.35 -25.40
C VAL A 19 -2.29 11.38 -24.05
N TYR A 20 -2.19 10.30 -23.27
CA TYR A 20 -2.78 10.25 -21.94
C TYR A 20 -2.13 11.26 -20.98
N ALA A 21 -0.79 11.34 -21.00
CA ALA A 21 -0.03 12.27 -20.16
C ALA A 21 -0.37 13.73 -20.50
N GLU A 22 -0.50 14.06 -21.79
CA GLU A 22 -0.94 15.38 -22.27
C GLU A 22 -2.36 15.71 -21.78
N LYS A 23 -3.32 14.78 -21.93
CA LYS A 23 -4.70 14.96 -21.44
C LYS A 23 -4.78 15.21 -19.93
N LYS A 24 -3.84 14.64 -19.17
CA LYS A 24 -3.78 14.77 -17.71
C LYS A 24 -2.86 15.91 -17.25
N ASN A 25 -2.22 16.65 -18.17
CA ASN A 25 -1.23 17.68 -17.86
C ASN A 25 -0.10 17.19 -16.92
N ILE A 26 0.36 15.95 -17.13
CA ILE A 26 1.47 15.36 -16.37
C ILE A 26 2.59 14.90 -17.30
N SER A 27 3.82 14.83 -16.81
CA SER A 27 4.92 14.25 -17.59
C SER A 27 4.82 12.72 -17.63
N VAL A 28 5.30 12.13 -18.72
CA VAL A 28 5.39 10.66 -18.88
C VAL A 28 6.24 10.05 -17.76
N SER A 29 7.34 10.72 -17.36
CA SER A 29 8.17 10.28 -16.25
C SER A 29 7.40 10.23 -14.94
N LYS A 30 6.53 11.21 -14.66
CA LYS A 30 5.72 11.23 -13.44
C LYS A 30 4.63 10.17 -13.45
N LEU A 31 4.05 9.92 -14.62
CA LEU A 31 3.09 8.83 -14.80
C LEU A 31 3.72 7.47 -14.49
N VAL A 32 4.90 7.20 -15.06
CA VAL A 32 5.62 5.94 -14.83
C VAL A 32 6.06 5.82 -13.36
N GLU A 33 6.57 6.90 -12.76
CA GLU A 33 6.93 6.91 -11.33
C GLU A 33 5.72 6.58 -10.44
N ASN A 34 4.56 7.18 -10.70
CA ASN A 34 3.35 6.92 -9.94
C ASN A 34 2.85 5.48 -10.10
N LEU A 35 2.93 4.92 -11.32
CA LEU A 35 2.52 3.55 -11.60
C LEU A 35 3.44 2.53 -10.92
N LEU A 36 4.76 2.75 -10.99
CA LEU A 36 5.72 1.91 -10.28
C LEU A 36 5.53 2.01 -8.76
N LYS A 37 5.27 3.22 -8.25
CA LYS A 37 4.99 3.45 -6.84
C LYS A 37 3.72 2.70 -6.40
N SER A 38 2.62 2.82 -7.15
CA SER A 38 1.38 2.12 -6.79
C SER A 38 1.52 0.61 -6.85
N GLU A 39 2.27 0.08 -7.80
CA GLU A 39 2.47 -1.36 -7.95
C GLU A 39 3.34 -1.92 -6.81
N LEU A 40 4.38 -1.19 -6.41
CA LEU A 40 5.25 -1.58 -5.29
C LEU A 40 4.53 -1.43 -3.95
N GLU A 41 3.79 -0.34 -3.73
CA GLU A 41 3.02 -0.11 -2.51
C GLU A 41 1.82 -1.07 -2.38
N SER A 42 1.22 -1.51 -3.49
CA SER A 42 0.13 -2.50 -3.47
C SER A 42 0.64 -3.92 -3.20
N ASN A 43 1.88 -4.23 -3.58
CA ASN A 43 2.55 -5.49 -3.23
C ASN A 43 3.07 -5.48 -1.78
N GLU A 44 3.37 -4.30 -1.24
CA GLU A 44 3.46 -4.06 0.20
C GLU A 44 2.06 -3.98 0.81
N LYS A 45 1.28 -5.07 0.77
CA LYS A 45 0.17 -5.21 1.72
C LYS A 45 0.71 -4.84 3.10
N PRO A 46 0.09 -3.90 3.83
CA PRO A 46 0.55 -3.59 5.18
C PRO A 46 0.51 -4.89 5.96
N ARG A 47 1.69 -5.41 6.27
CA ARG A 47 1.84 -6.44 7.28
C ARG A 47 1.28 -5.76 8.52
N ASN A 48 0.05 -6.11 8.91
CA ASN A 48 -0.64 -5.68 10.12
C ASN A 48 0.19 -6.14 11.34
N LEU A 49 1.39 -5.61 11.53
CA LEU A 49 2.27 -5.90 12.63
C LEU A 49 1.83 -5.15 13.89
N THR A 50 1.03 -4.09 13.74
CA THR A 50 0.43 -3.37 14.88
C THR A 50 -0.63 -4.17 15.63
N LYS A 51 -1.26 -5.18 15.03
CA LYS A 51 -2.20 -6.07 15.75
C LYS A 51 -1.51 -7.16 16.57
N PHE A 52 -0.22 -7.41 16.35
CA PHE A 52 0.52 -8.49 17.01
C PHE A 52 1.76 -8.03 17.78
N ALA A 53 2.18 -6.77 17.64
CA ALA A 53 3.29 -6.22 18.43
C ALA A 53 3.02 -6.29 19.95
N GLY A 54 1.76 -6.13 20.39
CA GLY A 54 1.37 -6.30 21.80
C GLY A 54 1.27 -7.76 22.27
N LEU A 55 1.43 -8.74 21.38
CA LEU A 55 1.38 -10.18 21.72
C LEU A 55 2.78 -10.78 21.94
N LEU A 56 3.83 -10.13 21.45
CA LEU A 56 5.21 -10.63 21.53
C LEU A 56 5.95 -10.22 22.81
N ASP A 57 5.53 -9.15 23.49
CA ASP A 57 6.22 -8.62 24.68
C ASP A 57 5.60 -9.07 26.02
N GLY A 58 4.68 -10.03 26.00
CA GLY A 58 4.16 -10.70 27.20
C GLY A 58 3.38 -9.83 28.20
N GLN A 59 3.30 -8.52 27.99
CA GLN A 59 2.56 -7.57 28.82
C GLN A 59 1.41 -6.98 28.00
N LEU A 60 0.27 -7.65 28.02
CA LEU A 60 -0.97 -6.99 27.63
C LEU A 60 -1.28 -5.92 28.68
N SER A 61 -1.38 -4.66 28.26
CA SER A 61 -1.98 -3.60 29.09
C SER A 61 -3.38 -4.04 29.51
N GLU A 62 -3.80 -3.70 30.74
CA GLU A 62 -5.13 -4.04 31.28
C GLU A 62 -6.26 -3.55 30.37
N GLU A 63 -6.05 -2.46 29.63
CA GLU A 63 -6.98 -1.90 28.66
C GLU A 63 -7.16 -2.83 27.44
N ALA A 64 -6.06 -3.41 26.94
CA ALA A 64 -6.10 -4.37 25.83
C ALA A 64 -6.79 -5.69 26.23
N VAL A 65 -6.65 -6.10 27.50
CA VAL A 65 -7.36 -7.26 28.05
C VAL A 65 -8.86 -6.98 28.19
N ALA A 66 -9.24 -5.78 28.59
CA ALA A 66 -10.64 -5.37 28.70
C ALA A 66 -11.34 -5.38 27.33
N GLU A 67 -10.71 -4.82 26.29
CA GLU A 67 -11.25 -4.86 24.92
C GLU A 67 -11.39 -6.29 24.37
N LEU A 68 -10.43 -7.17 24.65
CA LEU A 68 -10.50 -8.57 24.21
C LEU A 68 -11.61 -9.33 24.94
N LYS A 69 -11.83 -9.06 26.23
CA LYS A 69 -12.96 -9.65 26.98
C LYS A 69 -14.31 -9.15 26.46
N GLU A 70 -14.42 -7.88 26.12
CA GLU A 70 -15.66 -7.30 25.58
C GLU A 70 -15.98 -7.82 24.17
N LYS A 71 -14.98 -7.93 23.29
CA LYS A 71 -15.15 -8.56 21.97
C LYS A 71 -15.52 -10.04 22.09
N ARG A 72 -15.00 -10.75 23.09
CA ARG A 72 -15.36 -12.16 23.34
C ARG A 72 -16.79 -12.29 23.88
N SER A 73 -17.25 -11.38 24.73
CA SER A 73 -18.63 -11.42 25.25
C SER A 73 -19.68 -11.09 24.19
N GLN A 74 -19.36 -10.20 23.23
CA GLN A 74 -20.25 -9.89 22.11
C GLN A 74 -20.30 -11.03 21.08
N LYS A 75 -19.20 -11.75 20.84
CA LYS A 75 -19.13 -12.83 19.84
C LYS A 75 -19.96 -14.07 20.20
N TYR A 76 -20.27 -14.26 21.49
CA TYR A 76 -21.11 -15.38 21.98
C TYR A 76 -22.49 -14.91 22.50
N ARG A 77 -22.88 -13.65 22.22
CA ARG A 77 -24.28 -13.21 22.36
C ARG A 77 -25.03 -13.47 21.04
N TYR A 78 -25.20 -14.76 20.75
CA TYR A 78 -26.25 -15.27 19.87
C TYR A 78 -27.11 -16.21 20.71
#